data_AF-A0A1Z8V8Z7-F1
#
_entry.id   AF-A0A1Z8V8Z7-F1
#
_cell.length_a   1.000
_cell.length_b   1.000
_cell.length_c   1.000
_cell.angle_alpha   90.00
_cell.angle_beta   90.00
_cell.angle_gamma   90.00
#
_symmetry.space_group_name_H-M   'P 1'
#
loop_
_entity.id
_entity.type
_entity.pdbx_description
1 polymer ?
#
loop_
_entity_poly.entity_id
_entity_poly.type
_entity_poly.pdbx_seq_one_letter_code
_entity_poly.pdbx_strand_id
1 'polypeptide(L)' 'MRWRTFIAGFGILLILTLYIILILNISDLLPANLFVETVFYVVVGIAWIPIVVRLMGWAQRDNS' A
#
# COMPACT_ATOMS: atom_id res chain seq x y z
N MET A 1 -15.87 5.18 -21.50
CA MET A 1 -15.02 5.92 -20.55
C MET A 1 -14.83 5.23 -19.18
N ARG A 2 -15.67 4.28 -18.73
CA ARG A 2 -15.64 3.77 -17.33
C ARG A 2 -14.71 2.57 -17.06
N TRP A 3 -14.30 1.79 -18.07
CA TRP A 3 -13.56 0.54 -17.84
C TRP A 3 -12.10 0.74 -17.37
N ARG A 4 -11.44 1.84 -17.79
CA ARG A 4 -10.06 2.18 -17.37
C ARG A 4 -9.97 2.57 -15.89
N THR A 5 -10.94 3.31 -15.37
CA THR A 5 -11.02 3.67 -13.94
C THR A 5 -11.28 2.46 -13.05
N PHE A 6 -12.08 1.49 -13.52
CA PHE A 6 -12.27 0.22 -12.79
C PHE A 6 -10.99 -0.63 -12.76
N ILE A 7 -10.27 -0.74 -13.89
CA ILE A 7 -8.98 -1.45 -13.95
C ILE A 7 -7.94 -0.76 -13.05
N ALA A 8 -7.89 0.57 -13.07
CA ALA A 8 -7.05 1.37 -12.17
C ALA A 8 -7.34 1.09 -10.70
N GLY A 9 -8.62 1.15 -10.30
CA GLY A 9 -9.09 0.80 -8.96
C GLY A 9 -8.71 -0.62 -8.55
N PHE A 10 -8.91 -1.58 -9.45
CA PHE A 10 -8.59 -2.98 -9.20
C PHE A 10 -7.08 -3.20 -9.07
N GLY A 11 -6.27 -2.52 -9.88
CA GLY A 11 -4.81 -2.53 -9.79
C GLY A 11 -4.30 -2.02 -8.44
N ILE A 12 -4.91 -0.94 -7.92
CA ILE A 12 -4.60 -0.41 -6.57
C ILE A 12 -4.88 -1.45 -5.50
N LEU A 13 -6.07 -2.05 -5.54
CA LEU A 13 -6.47 -3.04 -4.54
C LEU A 13 -5.54 -4.26 -4.58
N LEU A 14 -5.13 -4.69 -5.77
CA LEU A 14 -4.20 -5.80 -5.94
C LEU A 14 -2.82 -5.46 -5.38
N ILE A 15 -2.28 -4.28 -5.71
CA ILE A 15 -0.97 -3.81 -5.20
C ILE A 15 -1.00 -3.64 -3.68
N LEU A 16 -2.08 -3.09 -3.12
CA LEU A 16 -2.29 -2.97 -1.68
C LEU A 16 -2.34 -4.36 -1.01
N THR A 17 -3.03 -5.32 -1.63
CA THR A 17 -3.14 -6.69 -1.11
C THR A 17 -1.77 -7.36 -1.06
N LEU A 18 -1.00 -7.28 -2.15
CA LEU A 18 0.36 -7.83 -2.19
C LEU A 18 1.27 -7.16 -1.17
N TYR A 19 1.13 -5.83 -0.99
CA TYR A 19 1.90 -5.09 0.00
C TYR A 19 1.61 -5.58 1.42
N ILE A 20 0.34 -5.74 1.79
CA ILE A 20 -0.06 -6.24 3.10
C ILE A 20 0.48 -7.65 3.33
N ILE A 21 0.34 -8.56 2.35
CA ILE A 21 0.87 -9.92 2.46
C ILE A 21 2.37 -9.89 2.72
N LEU A 22 3.12 -9.06 1.98
CA LEU A 22 4.56 -8.91 2.17
C LEU A 22 4.90 -8.45 3.58
N ILE A 23 4.18 -7.44 4.10
CA ILE A 23 4.39 -6.90 5.45
C ILE A 23 4.13 -7.95 6.51
N LEU A 24 3.04 -8.71 6.38
CA LEU A 24 2.69 -9.76 7.35
C LEU A 24 3.76 -10.87 7.38
N ASN A 25 4.28 -11.26 6.22
CA ASN A 25 5.38 -12.22 6.17
C ASN A 25 6.67 -11.67 6.83
N ILE A 26 6.91 -10.36 6.72
CA ILE A 26 8.05 -9.72 7.39
C ILE A 26 7.79 -9.59 8.89
N SER A 27 6.55 -9.32 9.32
CA SER A 27 6.22 -9.22 10.75
C SER A 27 6.38 -10.55 11.47
N ASP A 28 6.08 -11.68 10.80
CA ASP A 28 6.30 -13.01 11.37
C ASP A 28 7.78 -13.34 11.62
N LEU A 29 8.70 -12.63 10.96
CA LEU A 29 10.14 -12.75 11.20
C LEU A 29 10.64 -11.85 12.35
N LEU A 30 9.80 -10.92 12.84
CA LEU A 30 10.17 -10.02 13.92
C LEU A 30 10.08 -10.74 15.27
N PRO A 31 10.95 -10.39 16.22
CA PRO A 31 10.84 -10.89 17.59
C PRO A 31 9.52 -10.42 18.22
N ALA A 32 8.94 -11.27 19.08
CA ALA A 32 7.69 -11.02 19.80
C ALA A 32 7.84 -9.91 20.87
N ASN A 33 8.06 -8.68 20.42
CA ASN A 33 8.15 -7.48 21.23
C ASN A 33 7.18 -6.43 20.68
N LEU A 34 6.19 -6.07 21.49
CA LEU A 34 5.17 -5.08 21.16
C LEU A 34 5.76 -3.76 20.65
N PHE A 35 6.91 -3.33 21.19
CA PHE A 35 7.55 -2.10 20.76
C PHE A 35 8.08 -2.20 19.32
N VAL A 36 8.74 -3.30 18.99
CA VAL A 36 9.31 -3.54 17.65
C VAL A 36 8.19 -3.68 16.63
N GLU A 37 7.14 -4.42 16.97
CA GLU A 37 5.96 -4.60 16.12
C GLU A 37 5.24 -3.28 15.86
N THR A 38 5.04 -2.45 16.91
CA THR A 38 4.43 -1.12 16.76
C THR A 38 5.26 -0.22 15.86
N VAL A 39 6.57 -0.11 16.11
CA VAL A 39 7.47 0.72 15.29
C VAL A 39 7.46 0.23 13.84
N PHE A 40 7.49 -1.09 13.63
CA PHE A 40 7.44 -1.69 12.31
C PHE A 40 6.17 -1.27 11.55
N TYR A 41 4.98 -1.45 12.14
CA TYR A 41 3.73 -1.06 11.49
C TYR A 41 3.62 0.45 11.25
N VAL A 42 4.14 1.29 12.14
CA VAL A 42 4.21 2.74 11.94
C VAL A 42 5.09 3.09 10.74
N VAL A 43 6.30 2.53 10.68
CA VAL A 43 7.24 2.79 9.58
C VAL A 43 6.68 2.30 8.25
N VAL A 44 6.11 1.10 8.24
CA VAL A 44 5.47 0.50 7.07
C VAL A 44 4.27 1.35 6.60
N GLY A 45 3.41 1.78 7.52
CA GLY A 45 2.28 2.66 7.19
C GLY A 45 2.73 3.98 6.56
N ILE A 46 3.81 4.58 7.07
CA ILE A 46 4.40 5.80 6.50
C ILE A 46 5.06 5.52 5.14
N ALA A 47 5.75 4.38 4.98
CA ALA A 47 6.38 3.98 3.73
C ALA A 47 5.37 3.78 2.59
N TRP A 48 4.09 3.53 2.92
CA TRP A 48 3.01 3.43 1.93
C TRP A 48 2.55 4.79 1.37
N ILE A 49 2.74 5.89 2.10
CA ILE A 49 2.33 7.24 1.69
C ILE A 49 2.83 7.64 0.28
N PRO A 50 4.12 7.51 -0.07
CA PRO A 50 4.60 7.86 -1.41
C PRO A 50 3.95 7.01 -2.53
N ILE A 51 3.58 5.76 -2.23
CA ILE A 51 2.87 4.90 -3.18
C ILE A 51 1.47 5.45 -3.42
N VAL A 52 0.73 5.78 -2.36
CA VAL A 52 -0.60 6.40 -2.44
C VAL A 52 -0.57 7.73 -3.19
N VAL A 53 0.42 8.59 -2.90
CA VAL A 53 0.57 9.90 -3.55
C VAL A 53 0.83 9.75 -5.05
N ARG A 54 1.72 8.83 -5.46
CA ARG A 54 1.93 8.53 -6.89
C ARG A 54 0.65 8.06 -7.55
N LEU A 55 -0.12 7.23 -6.85
CA LEU A 55 -1.33 6.63 -7.38
C LEU A 55 -2.46 7.64 -7.54
N MET A 56 -2.65 8.53 -6.56
CA MET A 56 -3.56 9.67 -6.69
C MET A 56 -3.14 10.61 -7.83
N GLY A 57 -1.85 10.92 -7.95
CA GLY A 57 -1.35 11.77 -9.04
C GLY A 57 -1.57 11.15 -10.42
N TRP A 58 -1.46 9.83 -10.55
CA TRP A 58 -1.78 9.13 -11.79
C TRP A 58 -3.28 9.13 -12.09
N ALA A 59 -4.13 8.90 -11.08
CA ALA A 59 -5.58 8.95 -11.24
C ALA A 59 -6.10 10.35 -11.60
N GLN A 60 -5.47 11.41 -11.07
CA GLN A 60 -5.83 12.81 -11.38
C GLN A 60 -5.38 13.24 -12.79
N ARG A 61 -4.29 12.67 -13.32
CA ARG A 61 -3.80 12.96 -14.68
C ARG A 61 -4.70 12.45 -15.81
N ASP A 62 -5.64 11.54 -15.54
CA ASP A 62 -6.60 11.06 -16.56
C ASP A 62 -7.81 12.01 -16.71
N ASN A 63 -7.84 13.14 -15.97
CA ASN A 63 -8.93 14.12 -15.96
C ASN A 63 -8.52 15.51 -16.50
N SER A 64 -7.35 15.64 -17.12
CA SER A 64 -6.85 16.86 -17.79
C SER A 64 -6.78 16.71 -19.30
#